data_AF-A0A0A1VIR5-F1
#
_entry.id   AF-A0A0A1VIR5-F1
#
_cell.length_a   1.000
_cell.length_b   1.000
_cell.length_c   1.000
_cell.angle_alpha   90.00
_cell.angle_beta   90.00
_cell.angle_gamma   90.00
#
_symmetry.space_group_name_H-M   'P 1'
#
loop_
_entity.id
_entity.type
_entity.pdbx_description
1 polymer ?
#
loop_
_entity_poly.entity_id
_entity_poly.type
_entity_poly.pdbx_seq_one_letter_code
_entity_poly.pdbx_strand_id
1 'polypeptide(L)'
;MDLGYGKEYARTCLLAEIKKDIKHMLDNRRGNRSLFEHMVGYFIKYEFAEEKGPHAHALFFYDGQKVRKDEHYGDQIGRYWREKITAGNGVFHNCNYDKDRYKQCGIGMIDHSDIAKRKILIDRVISYMLKEEQSIESIKQSSRDRAVTKAVLPRHKSSAGRPRN
;
A
#
# COMPACT_ATOMS: atom_id res chain seq x y z
N MET A 1 0.38 4.94 3.46
CA MET A 1 -0.90 5.46 2.94
C MET A 1 -2.03 4.71 3.63
N ASP A 2 -3.05 5.41 4.11
CA ASP A 2 -4.34 4.84 4.51
C ASP A 2 -5.34 5.24 3.42
N LEU A 3 -5.99 4.27 2.77
CA LEU A 3 -6.91 4.46 1.64
C LEU A 3 -8.28 3.93 2.02
N GLY A 4 -9.33 4.71 1.80
CA GLY A 4 -10.71 4.29 2.08
C GLY A 4 -11.71 5.13 1.33
N TYR A 5 -12.96 5.13 1.79
CA TYR A 5 -14.03 5.95 1.24
C TYR A 5 -14.47 7.03 2.23
N GLY A 6 -15.03 8.13 1.72
CA GLY A 6 -15.66 9.16 2.53
C GLY A 6 -16.82 8.59 3.34
N LYS A 7 -17.14 9.20 4.48
CA LYS A 7 -18.13 8.70 5.46
C LYS A 7 -19.49 8.31 4.84
N GLU A 8 -19.91 9.04 3.81
CA GLU A 8 -21.17 8.82 3.08
C GLU A 8 -21.20 7.46 2.36
N TYR A 9 -20.05 6.98 1.89
CA TYR A 9 -19.90 5.71 1.16
C TYR A 9 -19.32 4.59 2.02
N ALA A 10 -18.51 4.95 3.02
CA ALA A 10 -17.77 4.03 3.87
C ALA A 10 -18.67 2.98 4.56
N ARG A 11 -19.83 3.39 5.07
CA ARG A 11 -20.73 2.51 5.85
C ARG A 11 -21.43 1.46 5.01
N THR A 12 -21.62 1.73 3.73
CA THR A 12 -22.28 0.80 2.78
C THR A 12 -21.28 0.07 1.89
N CYS A 13 -20.01 0.50 1.89
CA CYS A 13 -18.96 -0.11 1.08
C CYS A 13 -18.66 -1.53 1.57
N LEU A 14 -18.65 -2.48 0.64
CA LEU A 14 -18.28 -3.87 0.88
C LEU A 14 -16.77 -4.06 0.75
N LEU A 15 -16.24 -5.06 1.47
CA LEU A 15 -14.84 -5.49 1.33
C LEU A 15 -14.45 -5.78 -0.13
N ALA A 16 -15.37 -6.34 -0.91
CA ALA A 16 -15.15 -6.68 -2.31
C ALA A 16 -14.94 -5.42 -3.19
N GLU A 17 -15.61 -4.32 -2.86
CA GLU A 17 -15.53 -3.06 -3.62
C GLU A 17 -14.16 -2.42 -3.42
N ILE A 18 -13.72 -2.23 -2.17
CA ILE A 18 -12.38 -1.67 -1.92
C ILE A 18 -11.27 -2.54 -2.51
N LYS A 19 -11.39 -3.87 -2.42
CA LYS A 19 -10.41 -4.80 -3.01
C LYS A 19 -10.38 -4.69 -4.53
N LYS A 20 -11.54 -4.54 -5.17
CA LYS A 20 -11.66 -4.34 -6.62
C LYS A 20 -10.99 -3.03 -7.03
N ASP A 21 -11.21 -1.95 -6.29
CA ASP A 21 -10.65 -0.63 -6.60
C ASP A 21 -9.14 -0.58 -6.36
N ILE A 22 -8.64 -1.19 -5.29
CA ILE A 22 -7.19 -1.36 -5.06
C ILE A 22 -6.57 -2.20 -6.18
N LYS A 23 -7.24 -3.28 -6.61
CA LYS A 23 -6.77 -4.07 -7.75
C LYS A 23 -6.73 -3.24 -9.03
N HIS A 24 -7.77 -2.45 -9.31
CA HIS A 24 -7.82 -1.57 -10.47
C HIS A 24 -6.66 -0.56 -10.46
N MET A 25 -6.39 0.06 -9.30
CA MET A 25 -5.24 0.94 -9.12
C MET A 25 -3.91 0.24 -9.41
N LEU A 26 -3.72 -0.97 -8.89
CA LEU A 26 -2.50 -1.76 -9.09
C LEU A 26 -2.33 -2.27 -10.54
N ASP A 27 -3.43 -2.53 -11.25
CA ASP A 27 -3.40 -2.93 -12.66
C ASP A 27 -3.02 -1.74 -13.56
N ASN A 28 -3.48 -0.53 -13.22
CA ASN A 28 -3.16 0.69 -13.97
C ASN A 28 -1.66 1.05 -13.93
N ARG A 29 -0.85 0.41 -13.06
CA ARG A 29 0.62 0.61 -13.01
C ARG A 29 1.33 0.34 -14.34
N ARG A 30 0.78 -0.53 -15.18
CA ARG A 30 1.36 -0.84 -16.51
C ARG A 30 1.19 0.31 -17.51
N GLY A 31 0.12 1.09 -17.38
CA GLY A 31 -0.21 2.18 -18.32
C GLY A 31 0.07 3.58 -17.76
N ASN A 32 0.02 3.77 -16.44
CA ASN A 32 0.26 5.05 -15.78
C ASN A 32 1.72 5.16 -15.32
N ARG A 33 2.62 5.40 -16.29
CA ARG A 33 4.06 5.55 -16.04
C ARG A 33 4.39 6.76 -15.18
N SER A 34 3.67 7.88 -15.35
CA SER A 34 3.90 9.11 -14.57
C SER A 34 3.85 8.88 -13.07
N LEU A 35 2.99 7.97 -12.62
CA LEU A 35 2.85 7.67 -11.19
C LEU A 35 3.61 6.41 -10.78
N PHE A 36 3.66 5.37 -11.62
CA PHE A 36 4.06 4.03 -11.17
C PHE A 36 5.33 3.47 -11.82
N GLU A 37 5.98 4.18 -12.74
CA GLU A 37 7.15 3.67 -13.48
C GLU A 37 8.27 3.15 -12.58
N HIS A 38 8.53 3.83 -11.47
CA HIS A 38 9.61 3.49 -10.54
C HIS A 38 9.13 2.77 -9.29
N MET A 39 7.89 2.28 -9.26
CA MET A 39 7.40 1.47 -8.16
C MET A 39 8.01 0.08 -8.22
N VAL A 40 8.85 -0.26 -7.24
CA VAL A 40 9.53 -1.56 -7.14
C VAL A 40 8.73 -2.60 -6.36
N GLY A 41 7.73 -2.18 -5.58
CA GLY A 41 6.88 -3.10 -4.84
C GLY A 41 5.80 -2.42 -4.02
N TYR A 42 4.97 -3.23 -3.38
CA TYR A 42 3.94 -2.75 -2.46
C TYR A 42 3.57 -3.82 -1.43
N PHE A 43 3.02 -3.37 -0.32
CA PHE A 43 2.39 -4.18 0.73
C PHE A 43 1.09 -3.50 1.15
N ILE A 44 -0.01 -4.23 1.14
CA ILE A 44 -1.34 -3.71 1.45
C ILE A 44 -2.00 -4.63 2.47
N LYS A 45 -2.50 -4.06 3.56
CA LYS A 45 -3.39 -4.71 4.51
C LYS A 45 -4.76 -4.05 4.45
N TYR A 46 -5.80 -4.89 4.40
CA TYR A 46 -7.19 -4.47 4.50
C TYR A 46 -7.66 -4.61 5.94
N GLU A 47 -8.44 -3.63 6.39
CA GLU A 47 -9.00 -3.54 7.73
C GLU A 47 -10.45 -3.07 7.67
N PHE A 48 -11.15 -3.24 8.78
CA PHE A 48 -12.50 -2.71 8.98
C PHE A 48 -12.56 -1.98 10.32
N ALA A 49 -13.10 -0.77 10.27
CA ALA A 49 -13.47 -0.03 11.48
C ALA A 49 -14.89 0.50 11.27
N GLU A 50 -15.75 0.36 12.27
CA GLU A 50 -17.19 0.63 12.17
C GLU A 50 -17.49 2.06 11.63
N GLU A 51 -16.71 3.05 12.05
CA GLU A 51 -16.83 4.44 11.59
C GLU A 51 -16.19 4.73 10.23
N LYS A 52 -15.19 3.95 9.81
CA LYS A 52 -14.46 4.14 8.54
C LYS A 52 -14.88 3.18 7.42
N GLY A 53 -15.66 2.16 7.75
CA GLY A 53 -15.91 1.03 6.86
C GLY A 53 -14.62 0.25 6.51
N PRO A 54 -14.67 -0.55 5.43
CA PRO A 54 -13.49 -1.19 4.89
C PRO A 54 -12.47 -0.17 4.39
N HIS A 55 -11.21 -0.33 4.76
CA HIS A 55 -10.10 0.53 4.33
C HIS A 55 -8.81 -0.29 4.15
N ALA A 56 -7.79 0.33 3.57
CA ALA A 56 -6.55 -0.32 3.19
C ALA A 56 -5.32 0.51 3.60
N HIS A 57 -4.51 -0.04 4.50
CA HIS A 57 -3.17 0.46 4.76
C HIS A 57 -2.19 -0.06 3.71
N ALA A 58 -1.57 0.85 2.99
CA ALA A 58 -0.65 0.56 1.89
C ALA A 58 0.74 1.18 2.11
N LEU A 59 1.77 0.35 1.94
CA LEU A 59 3.15 0.74 1.70
C LEU A 59 3.45 0.58 0.21
N PHE A 60 3.92 1.66 -0.41
CA PHE A 60 4.38 1.67 -1.78
C PHE A 60 5.89 1.91 -1.78
N PHE A 61 6.64 0.99 -2.38
CA PHE A 61 8.09 1.06 -2.45
C PHE A 61 8.50 1.57 -3.83
N TYR A 62 9.32 2.61 -3.84
CA TYR A 62 9.87 3.22 -5.06
C TYR A 62 11.38 3.16 -5.07
N ASP A 63 11.97 3.16 -6.25
CA ASP A 63 13.41 3.38 -6.41
C ASP A 63 13.77 4.81 -5.97
N GLY A 64 14.42 4.93 -4.81
CA GLY A 64 14.82 6.21 -4.22
C GLY A 64 15.85 7.00 -5.03
N GLN A 65 16.55 6.36 -5.97
CA GLN A 65 17.43 7.08 -6.89
C GLN A 65 16.64 7.85 -7.96
N LYS A 66 15.42 7.40 -8.28
CA LYS A 66 14.54 8.00 -9.31
C LYS A 66 13.44 8.85 -8.72
N VAL A 67 12.89 8.45 -7.57
CA VAL A 67 11.77 9.13 -6.91
C VAL A 67 12.22 9.68 -5.56
N ARG A 68 11.97 10.98 -5.36
CA ARG A 68 12.24 11.70 -4.11
C ARG A 68 10.97 12.45 -3.69
N LYS A 69 11.01 13.10 -2.52
CA LYS A 69 9.86 13.84 -1.94
C LYS A 69 8.67 12.89 -1.72
N ASP A 70 8.89 11.91 -0.85
CA ASP A 70 7.95 10.87 -0.45
C ASP A 70 6.57 11.39 -0.03
N GLU A 71 6.52 12.56 0.60
CA GLU A 71 5.27 13.28 0.90
C GLU A 71 4.50 13.65 -0.38
N HIS A 72 5.15 14.38 -1.29
CA HIS A 72 4.54 14.80 -2.54
C HIS A 72 4.08 13.61 -3.38
N TYR A 73 4.89 12.56 -3.45
CA TYR A 73 4.57 11.38 -4.23
C TYR A 73 3.42 10.57 -3.61
N GLY A 74 3.38 10.47 -2.27
CA GLY A 74 2.25 9.89 -1.55
C GLY A 74 0.94 10.62 -1.86
N ASP A 75 0.98 11.95 -1.96
CA ASP A 75 -0.19 12.77 -2.33
C ASP A 75 -0.66 12.53 -3.75
N GLN A 76 0.26 12.36 -4.70
CA GLN A 76 -0.14 12.02 -6.07
C GLN A 76 -0.87 10.67 -6.11
N ILE A 77 -0.40 9.68 -5.35
CA ILE A 77 -1.07 8.37 -5.24
C ILE A 77 -2.45 8.52 -4.59
N GLY A 78 -2.54 9.28 -3.49
CA GLY A 78 -3.80 9.52 -2.80
C GLY A 78 -4.83 10.27 -3.65
N ARG A 79 -4.40 11.30 -4.39
CA ARG A 79 -5.26 12.01 -5.35
C ARG A 79 -5.70 11.10 -6.48
N TYR A 80 -4.81 10.24 -6.99
CA TYR A 80 -5.18 9.24 -7.99
C TYR A 80 -6.23 8.26 -7.46
N TRP A 81 -6.09 7.78 -6.22
CA TRP A 81 -7.11 6.99 -5.53
C TRP A 81 -8.46 7.70 -5.49
N ARG A 82 -8.49 8.94 -4.98
CA ARG A 82 -9.71 9.74 -4.89
C ARG A 82 -10.33 10.02 -6.25
N GLU A 83 -9.56 10.57 -7.19
CA GLU A 83 -10.10 11.21 -8.39
C GLU A 83 -10.29 10.23 -9.56
N LYS A 84 -9.42 9.22 -9.67
CA LYS A 84 -9.42 8.31 -10.84
C LYS A 84 -9.93 6.92 -10.51
N ILE A 85 -9.67 6.40 -9.31
CA ILE A 85 -10.09 5.06 -8.92
C ILE A 85 -11.51 5.07 -8.36
N THR A 86 -11.81 6.02 -7.48
CA THR A 86 -13.07 6.05 -6.72
C THR A 86 -14.01 7.19 -7.16
N ALA A 87 -13.71 7.85 -8.28
CA ALA A 87 -14.53 8.91 -8.88
C ALA A 87 -14.96 10.04 -7.91
N GLY A 88 -14.07 10.41 -6.98
CA GLY A 88 -14.28 11.44 -5.97
C GLY A 88 -14.67 10.91 -4.58
N ASN A 89 -15.10 9.65 -4.48
CA ASN A 89 -15.65 9.09 -3.24
C ASN A 89 -14.59 8.58 -2.26
N GLY A 90 -13.35 8.44 -2.73
CA GLY A 90 -12.23 7.97 -1.93
C GLY A 90 -11.61 9.05 -1.06
N VAL A 91 -11.18 8.66 0.13
CA VAL A 91 -10.34 9.48 1.01
C VAL A 91 -9.00 8.79 1.21
N PHE A 92 -7.99 9.56 1.58
CA PHE A 92 -6.68 9.02 1.90
C PHE A 92 -6.01 9.84 3.00
N HIS A 93 -5.10 9.18 3.72
CA HIS A 93 -4.15 9.83 4.62
C HIS A 93 -2.72 9.41 4.27
N ASN A 94 -1.86 10.41 4.15
CA ASN A 94 -0.46 10.25 3.78
C ASN A 94 0.44 10.40 5.02
N CYS A 95 0.80 9.27 5.62
CA CYS A 95 1.63 9.22 6.82
C CYS A 95 3.04 9.81 6.63
N ASN A 96 3.51 10.03 5.39
CA ASN A 96 4.82 10.64 5.15
C ASN A 96 4.86 12.10 5.64
N TYR A 97 3.73 12.80 5.72
CA TYR A 97 3.69 14.16 6.29
C TYR A 97 3.98 14.20 7.79
N ASP A 98 3.65 13.12 8.49
CA ASP A 98 3.82 13.01 9.94
C ASP A 98 5.11 12.26 10.30
N LYS A 99 6.02 12.03 9.33
CA LYS A 99 7.18 11.16 9.53
C LYS A 99 8.12 11.62 10.65
N ASP A 100 8.22 12.93 10.86
CA ASP A 100 9.06 13.54 11.90
C ASP A 100 8.45 13.37 13.31
N ARG A 101 7.17 13.01 13.41
CA ARG A 101 6.49 12.71 14.68
C ARG A 101 6.77 11.29 15.18
N TYR A 102 7.29 10.41 14.32
CA TYR A 102 7.59 9.04 14.70
C TYR A 102 8.95 8.93 15.39
N LYS A 103 8.95 8.61 16.70
CA LYS A 103 10.18 8.32 17.46
C LYS A 103 11.07 7.26 16.79
N GLN A 104 10.44 6.26 16.16
CA GLN A 104 11.09 5.24 15.35
C GLN A 104 10.50 5.29 13.94
N CYS A 105 11.07 6.12 13.06
CA CYS A 105 10.56 6.32 11.70
C CYS A 105 11.13 5.28 10.72
N GLY A 106 10.29 4.36 10.25
CA GLY A 106 10.64 3.34 9.25
C GLY A 106 10.10 3.63 7.85
N ILE A 107 9.71 4.88 7.55
CA ILE A 107 9.14 5.30 6.26
C ILE A 107 9.96 6.44 5.64
N GLY A 108 9.57 6.87 4.44
CA GLY A 108 10.31 7.83 3.62
C GLY A 108 11.53 7.20 2.93
N MET A 109 12.56 8.00 2.65
CA MET A 109 13.80 7.51 2.04
C MET A 109 14.54 6.56 2.99
N ILE A 110 14.90 5.38 2.49
CA ILE A 110 15.69 4.37 3.21
C ILE A 110 16.86 3.98 2.34
N ASP A 111 18.07 4.30 2.79
CA ASP A 111 19.29 3.84 2.12
C ASP A 111 19.52 2.35 2.42
N HIS A 112 20.04 1.61 1.45
CA HIS A 112 20.36 0.19 1.61
C HIS A 112 21.34 -0.09 2.77
N SER A 113 22.25 0.85 3.04
CA SER A 113 23.23 0.83 4.13
C SER A 113 22.65 1.21 5.49
N ASP A 114 21.46 1.82 5.54
CA ASP A 114 20.77 2.17 6.78
C ASP A 114 20.06 0.95 7.37
N ILE A 115 20.85 0.08 7.99
CA ILE A 115 20.38 -1.16 8.62
C ILE A 115 19.35 -0.86 9.72
N ALA A 116 19.54 0.22 10.49
CA ALA A 116 18.66 0.59 11.58
C ALA A 116 17.26 0.95 11.07
N LYS A 117 17.16 1.81 10.06
CA LYS A 117 15.87 2.22 9.49
C LYS A 117 15.16 1.07 8.77
N ARG A 118 15.92 0.20 8.08
CA ARG A 118 15.37 -1.04 7.50
C ARG A 118 14.80 -1.97 8.58
N LYS A 119 15.48 -2.10 9.72
CA LYS A 119 14.98 -2.88 10.85
C LYS A 119 13.70 -2.26 11.43
N ILE A 120 13.62 -0.93 11.55
CA ILE A 120 12.40 -0.25 12.00
C ILE A 120 11.24 -0.49 11.02
N LEU A 121 11.48 -0.41 9.71
CA LEU A 121 10.46 -0.73 8.71
C LEU A 121 9.87 -2.14 8.93
N ILE A 122 10.73 -3.13 9.11
CA ILE A 122 10.31 -4.53 9.26
C ILE A 122 9.66 -4.79 10.63
N ASP A 123 10.39 -4.45 11.70
CA ASP A 123 10.04 -4.86 13.07
C ASP A 123 9.00 -3.95 13.72
N ARG A 124 8.83 -2.72 13.22
CA ARG A 124 7.88 -1.75 13.77
C ARG A 124 6.78 -1.41 12.78
N VAL A 125 7.10 -0.91 11.58
CA VAL A 125 6.07 -0.42 10.66
C VAL A 125 5.22 -1.57 10.12
N ILE A 126 5.82 -2.61 9.56
CA ILE A 126 5.08 -3.77 9.04
C ILE A 126 4.41 -4.53 10.19
N SER A 127 5.09 -4.70 11.33
CA SER A 127 4.51 -5.34 12.51
C SER A 127 3.29 -4.60 13.04
N TYR A 128 3.35 -3.25 13.11
CA TYR A 128 2.24 -2.42 13.52
C TYR A 128 1.07 -2.55 12.55
N MET A 129 1.34 -2.50 11.24
CA MET A 129 0.31 -2.78 10.24
C MET A 129 -0.31 -4.14 10.45
N LEU A 130 0.46 -5.19 10.76
CA LEU A 130 -0.06 -6.54 10.92
C LEU A 130 -0.78 -6.82 12.25
N LYS A 131 -0.85 -5.87 13.19
CA LYS A 131 -1.56 -6.07 14.46
C LYS A 131 -3.03 -6.41 14.24
N GLU A 132 -3.57 -7.25 15.11
CA GLU A 132 -4.95 -7.79 14.99
C GLU A 132 -6.05 -6.80 15.38
N GLU A 133 -5.71 -5.64 15.97
CA GLU A 133 -6.68 -4.68 16.53
C GLU A 133 -7.75 -4.24 15.50
N GLN A 134 -7.41 -4.23 14.21
CA GLN A 134 -8.36 -4.03 13.12
C GLN A 134 -8.18 -5.13 12.07
N SER A 135 -9.25 -5.86 11.81
CA SER A 135 -9.30 -7.05 10.96
C SER A 135 -10.51 -7.00 10.03
N ILE A 136 -10.44 -7.73 8.92
CA ILE A 136 -11.57 -7.91 8.01
C ILE A 136 -12.48 -9.08 8.40
N GLU A 137 -12.20 -9.81 9.49
CA GLU A 137 -12.87 -11.09 9.77
C GLU A 137 -14.40 -10.97 9.87
N SER A 138 -14.89 -9.88 10.46
CA SER A 138 -16.34 -9.61 10.59
C SER A 138 -17.05 -9.32 9.26
N ILE A 139 -16.31 -8.97 8.20
CA ILE A 139 -16.86 -8.56 6.91
C ILE A 139 -16.43 -9.48 5.75
N LYS A 140 -15.75 -10.59 6.03
CA LYS A 140 -15.37 -11.58 5.02
C LYS A 140 -16.60 -12.30 4.50
N GLN A 141 -16.71 -12.36 3.18
CA GLN A 141 -17.76 -13.13 2.50
C GLN A 141 -17.24 -14.49 2.02
N SER A 142 -15.92 -14.66 1.95
CA SER A 142 -15.28 -15.92 1.56
C SER A 142 -14.08 -16.25 2.45
N SER A 143 -13.83 -17.53 2.70
CA SER A 143 -12.56 -17.99 3.30
C SER A 143 -11.34 -17.65 2.45
N ARG A 144 -11.53 -17.34 1.16
CA ARG A 144 -10.48 -16.90 0.24
C ARG A 144 -10.13 -15.42 0.38
N ASP A 145 -10.93 -14.64 1.11
CA ASP A 145 -10.66 -13.22 1.35
C ASP A 145 -9.41 -13.05 2.19
N ARG A 146 -8.35 -12.55 1.56
CA ARG A 146 -7.08 -12.26 2.24
C ARG A 146 -7.10 -10.86 2.83
N ALA A 147 -6.62 -10.75 4.07
CA ALA A 147 -6.39 -9.46 4.74
C ALA A 147 -5.14 -8.77 4.20
N VAL A 148 -4.20 -9.49 3.59
CA VAL A 148 -2.92 -8.94 3.11
C VAL A 148 -2.69 -9.28 1.65
N THR A 149 -2.21 -8.31 0.88
CA THR A 149 -1.74 -8.45 -0.50
C THR A 149 -0.37 -7.80 -0.64
N LYS A 150 0.58 -8.47 -1.29
CA LYS A 150 1.94 -7.93 -1.51
C LYS A 150 2.40 -8.18 -2.94
N ALA A 151 3.30 -7.33 -3.41
CA ALA A 151 3.98 -7.58 -4.68
C ALA A 151 4.78 -8.89 -4.61
N VAL A 152 4.79 -9.63 -5.73
CA VAL A 152 5.75 -10.69 -5.96
C VAL A 152 6.87 -10.08 -6.79
N LEU A 153 8.06 -9.94 -6.20
CA LEU A 153 9.23 -9.48 -6.95
C LEU A 153 9.56 -10.52 -8.02
N PRO A 154 9.76 -10.12 -9.28
CA PRO A 154 10.26 -11.02 -10.31
C PRO A 154 11.58 -11.62 -9.83
N ARG A 155 11.73 -12.95 -9.92
CA ARG A 155 13.02 -13.58 -9.65
C ARG A 155 14.03 -13.04 -10.66
N HIS A 156 15.25 -12.77 -10.20
CA HIS A 156 16.37 -12.49 -11.09
C HIS A 156 16.49 -13.67 -12.07
N LYS A 157 16.19 -13.44 -13.35
CA LYS A 157 16.36 -14.46 -14.38
C LYS A 157 17.85 -14.60 -14.60
N SER A 158 18.45 -15.72 -14.22
CA SER A 158 19.80 -16.03 -14.69
C SER A 158 19.76 -16.17 -16.20
N SER A 159 20.76 -15.63 -16.90
CA SER A 159 21.02 -15.95 -18.31
C SER A 159 21.53 -17.39 -18.48
N ALA A 160 21.85 -18.08 -17.38
CA ALA A 160 22.19 -19.50 -17.38
C ALA A 160 21.01 -20.31 -17.91
N GLY A 161 21.25 -21.03 -19.01
CA GLY A 161 20.28 -21.96 -19.60
C GLY A 161 19.92 -23.09 -18.63
N ARG A 162 18.82 -23.79 -18.94
CA ARG A 162 18.39 -24.98 -18.18
C ARG A 162 19.54 -26.01 -18.14
N PRO A 163 19.90 -26.56 -16.96
CA PRO A 163 20.88 -27.63 -16.88
C PRO A 163 20.45 -28.79 -17.79
N ARG A 164 21.35 -29.21 -18.67
CA ARG A 164 21.18 -30.42 -19.47
C ARG A 164 21.83 -31.55 -18.67
N ASN A 165 21.01 -32.46 -18.14
CA ASN A 165 21.46 -33.79 -17.74
C ASN A 165 21.23 -34.75 -18.91
#